data_AF-A0A9P1GFI7-F1
#
_entry.id   AF-A0A9P1GFI7-F1
#
_cell.length_a   1.000
_cell.length_b   1.000
_cell.length_c   1.000
_cell.angle_alpha   90.00
_cell.angle_beta   90.00
_cell.angle_gamma   90.00
#
_symmetry.space_group_name_H-M   'P 1'
#
loop_
_entity.id
_entity.type
_entity.pdbx_description
1 polymer ?
#
loop_
_entity_poly.entity_id
_entity_poly.type
_entity_poly.pdbx_seq_one_letter_code
_entity_poly.pdbx_strand_id
1 'polypeptide(L)'
;MVPGTEWNWNSWRNVKFQKDGTFDAPTNDCQRGQCKWSANKGKVFVLWGQAGLHELEIVGETPTEQNQQKMQGLQMRGIRVSDGDRCSALFQRVYDHEAAELDKDLYEILGLQDDADEADIKKVYRKLSIKYHPDKNPDEESKRKFAEVRDAYEILNDPDKKILYDTGGMEAVKKGEKGEIEKGEDARANLAVSLEDLYNGGGRRAEIQRRIVCRGCRVRPDSPKCQGCGRCPNEVRMVNRQVGPGMFMQQQEEVPSKEKCKQEMAVIDAQIEKGMRDGESLTFPRMTDQRPGIIPGAMILTLKVAKHETFERRGDDLHMNAKVTLRESLLGWSKTIRHMDGHTIEIGTDSITKPFQVIKVKGEGMPFRDDPASFGDLYVKVEVVFPRTLTGAQQDQITQIFTA
;
A
#
# COMPACT_ATOMS: atom_id res chain seq x y z
N MET A 1 -39.81 18.67 3.10
CA MET A 1 -39.30 17.98 1.90
C MET A 1 -38.20 17.06 2.37
N VAL A 2 -38.20 15.78 1.97
CA VAL A 2 -37.17 14.82 2.38
C VAL A 2 -35.85 15.20 1.69
N PRO A 3 -34.79 15.55 2.43
CA PRO A 3 -33.47 15.84 1.85
C PRO A 3 -32.84 14.55 1.29
N GLY A 4 -32.08 14.62 0.19
CA GLY A 4 -31.53 13.43 -0.49
C GLY A 4 -32.47 12.84 -1.55
N THR A 5 -33.07 13.70 -2.39
CA THR A 5 -34.07 13.28 -3.38
C THR A 5 -33.72 13.75 -4.79
N GLU A 6 -34.00 12.90 -5.78
CA GLU A 6 -33.84 13.21 -7.20
C GLU A 6 -35.20 13.52 -7.83
N TRP A 7 -35.25 14.64 -8.54
CA TRP A 7 -36.46 15.18 -9.14
C TRP A 7 -36.23 15.47 -10.62
N ASN A 8 -37.16 15.06 -11.46
CA ASN A 8 -37.17 15.42 -12.86
C ASN A 8 -37.80 16.81 -13.01
N TRP A 9 -36.96 17.82 -13.19
CA TRP A 9 -37.37 19.20 -13.39
C TRP A 9 -37.92 19.36 -14.81
N ASN A 10 -38.94 20.18 -15.04
CA ASN A 10 -39.54 20.55 -16.34
C ASN A 10 -39.55 19.46 -17.44
N SER A 11 -39.68 18.18 -17.07
CA SER A 11 -39.61 17.04 -18.00
C SER A 11 -38.31 16.93 -18.83
N TRP A 12 -37.22 17.60 -18.44
CA TRP A 12 -35.99 17.69 -19.24
C TRP A 12 -34.73 17.10 -18.59
N ARG A 13 -34.63 17.08 -17.26
CA ARG A 13 -33.38 16.80 -16.54
C ARG A 13 -33.65 16.47 -15.08
N ASN A 14 -32.79 15.66 -14.51
CA ASN A 14 -32.86 15.34 -13.10
C ASN A 14 -32.03 16.33 -12.27
N VAL A 15 -32.54 16.67 -11.10
CA VAL A 15 -31.97 17.60 -10.12
C VAL A 15 -31.92 16.89 -8.79
N LYS A 16 -30.76 16.93 -8.12
CA LYS A 16 -30.51 16.19 -6.89
C LYS A 16 -30.42 17.15 -5.72
N PHE A 17 -31.39 17.14 -4.82
CA PHE A 17 -31.40 17.98 -3.61
C PHE A 17 -30.62 17.32 -2.48
N GLN A 18 -29.54 17.95 -2.01
CA GLN A 18 -28.69 17.47 -0.92
C GLN A 18 -29.19 17.87 0.47
N LYS A 19 -28.73 17.17 1.51
CA LYS A 19 -29.15 17.40 2.91
C LYS A 19 -28.63 18.71 3.50
N ASP A 20 -27.52 19.23 3.00
CA ASP A 20 -26.91 20.49 3.43
C ASP A 20 -27.57 21.75 2.81
N GLY A 21 -28.68 21.57 2.10
CA GLY A 21 -29.40 22.66 1.43
C GLY A 21 -28.79 23.08 0.09
N THR A 22 -27.84 22.31 -0.46
CA THR A 22 -27.34 22.48 -1.83
C THR A 22 -28.05 21.54 -2.81
N PHE A 23 -27.91 21.76 -4.11
CA PHE A 23 -28.38 20.81 -5.11
C PHE A 23 -27.47 20.75 -6.33
N ASP A 24 -27.44 19.59 -6.97
CA ASP A 24 -26.68 19.33 -8.19
C ASP A 24 -27.60 19.37 -9.41
N ALA A 25 -27.19 20.14 -10.42
CA ALA A 25 -27.88 20.29 -11.69
C ALA A 25 -26.91 20.00 -12.84
N PRO A 26 -27.34 19.28 -13.89
CA PRO A 26 -26.47 18.87 -15.00
C PRO A 26 -26.03 20.02 -15.94
N THR A 27 -26.24 21.27 -15.56
CA THR A 27 -25.84 22.47 -16.31
C THR A 27 -24.81 23.28 -15.53
N ASN A 28 -23.94 24.02 -16.21
CA ASN A 28 -22.92 24.89 -15.61
C ASN A 28 -23.50 26.12 -14.88
N ASP A 29 -24.80 26.14 -14.57
CA ASP A 29 -25.48 27.26 -13.90
C ASP A 29 -25.10 27.35 -12.41
N CYS A 30 -24.64 26.23 -11.83
CA CYS A 30 -24.28 26.10 -10.42
C CYS A 30 -22.77 26.29 -10.17
N GLN A 31 -22.21 27.43 -10.58
CA GLN A 31 -20.82 27.79 -10.24
C GLN A 31 -20.72 28.46 -8.87
N ARG A 32 -19.62 28.19 -8.14
CA ARG A 32 -19.22 28.87 -6.88
C ARG A 32 -20.26 28.83 -5.73
N GLY A 33 -20.97 27.71 -5.55
CA GLY A 33 -21.82 27.49 -4.35
C GLY A 33 -23.12 28.30 -4.30
N GLN A 34 -23.61 28.78 -5.45
CA GLN A 34 -24.80 29.63 -5.56
C GLN A 34 -26.12 28.86 -5.75
N CYS A 35 -26.08 27.54 -5.84
CA CYS A 35 -27.28 26.71 -5.92
C CYS A 35 -27.70 26.21 -4.54
N LYS A 36 -28.79 26.76 -4.02
CA LYS A 36 -29.32 26.43 -2.69
C LYS A 36 -30.81 26.14 -2.77
N TRP A 37 -31.28 25.27 -1.91
CA TRP A 37 -32.71 25.06 -1.73
C TRP A 37 -33.08 25.08 -0.25
N SER A 38 -34.33 25.43 0.02
CA SER A 38 -34.92 25.31 1.35
C SER A 38 -36.40 24.96 1.22
N ALA A 39 -36.96 24.38 2.28
CA ALA A 39 -38.38 24.08 2.32
C ALA A 39 -38.98 24.60 3.62
N ASN A 40 -40.13 25.27 3.53
CA ASN A 40 -40.84 25.82 4.68
C ASN A 40 -42.35 25.79 4.42
N LYS A 41 -43.13 25.22 5.36
CA LYS A 41 -44.61 25.23 5.34
C LYS A 41 -45.24 24.84 3.99
N GLY A 42 -44.75 23.77 3.35
CA GLY A 42 -45.30 23.26 2.08
C GLY A 42 -44.78 23.95 0.81
N LYS A 43 -43.95 24.99 0.96
CA LYS A 43 -43.24 25.65 -0.14
C LYS A 43 -41.79 25.20 -0.20
N VAL A 44 -41.26 25.10 -1.41
CA VAL A 44 -39.86 24.77 -1.71
C VAL A 44 -39.27 25.92 -2.50
N PHE A 45 -38.21 26.51 -1.97
CA PHE A 45 -37.48 27.61 -2.58
C PHE A 45 -36.19 27.06 -3.17
N VAL A 46 -35.94 27.32 -4.45
CA VAL A 46 -34.74 26.83 -5.17
C VAL A 46 -34.05 28.02 -5.82
N LEU A 47 -32.90 28.42 -5.30
CA LEU A 47 -32.03 29.43 -5.88
C LEU A 47 -31.12 28.76 -6.90
N TRP A 48 -31.30 29.08 -8.19
CA TRP A 48 -30.60 28.45 -9.29
C TRP A 48 -29.52 29.35 -9.88
N GLY A 49 -28.47 29.65 -9.10
CA GLY A 49 -27.36 30.50 -9.56
C GLY A 49 -27.84 31.79 -10.23
N GLN A 50 -27.39 32.03 -11.47
CA GLN A 50 -27.82 33.20 -12.27
C GLN A 50 -29.27 33.12 -12.76
N ALA A 51 -29.86 31.93 -12.84
CA ALA A 51 -31.25 31.75 -13.24
C ALA A 51 -32.25 32.14 -12.13
N GLY A 52 -31.79 32.54 -10.95
CA GLY A 52 -32.64 33.18 -9.94
C GLY A 52 -33.45 32.22 -9.07
N LEU A 53 -34.30 32.81 -8.22
CA LEU A 53 -35.11 32.10 -7.24
C LEU A 53 -36.37 31.50 -7.89
N HIS A 54 -36.63 30.23 -7.61
CA HIS A 54 -37.86 29.53 -7.96
C HIS A 54 -38.64 29.23 -6.68
N GLU A 55 -39.93 29.52 -6.69
CA GLU A 55 -40.85 29.20 -5.62
C GLU A 55 -41.80 28.11 -6.11
N LEU A 56 -41.73 26.94 -5.47
CA LEU A 56 -42.48 25.74 -5.79
C LEU A 56 -43.41 25.36 -4.64
N GLU A 57 -44.53 24.75 -4.98
CA GLU A 57 -45.48 24.17 -4.02
C GLU A 57 -45.74 22.71 -4.38
N ILE A 58 -45.97 21.88 -3.37
CA ILE A 58 -46.31 20.48 -3.53
C ILE A 58 -47.74 20.35 -4.02
N VAL A 59 -47.95 19.61 -5.10
CA VAL A 59 -49.27 19.26 -5.63
C VAL A 59 -49.74 17.98 -4.93
N GLY A 60 -50.67 18.11 -3.98
CA GLY A 60 -51.29 16.99 -3.25
C GLY A 60 -50.95 16.95 -1.75
N GLU A 61 -51.09 15.78 -1.12
CA GLU A 61 -50.77 15.59 0.31
C GLU A 61 -49.26 15.77 0.56
N THR A 62 -48.91 16.53 1.60
CA THR A 62 -47.51 16.68 2.02
C THR A 62 -47.05 15.40 2.73
N PRO A 63 -45.96 14.74 2.27
CA PRO A 63 -45.44 13.56 2.93
C PRO A 63 -44.91 13.88 4.33
N THR A 64 -45.25 13.05 5.31
CA THR A 64 -44.68 13.08 6.67
C THR A 64 -43.47 12.14 6.77
N GLU A 65 -42.57 12.37 7.74
CA GLU A 65 -41.35 11.56 7.94
C GLU A 65 -41.60 10.05 8.08
N GLN A 66 -42.81 9.66 8.52
CA GLN A 66 -43.18 8.27 8.73
C GLN A 66 -43.69 7.54 7.45
N ASN A 67 -43.85 8.23 6.31
CA ASN A 67 -44.45 7.67 5.10
C ASN A 67 -43.62 7.92 3.83
N GLN A 68 -42.36 7.50 3.81
CA GLN A 68 -41.50 7.58 2.60
C GLN A 68 -42.06 6.82 1.38
N GLN A 69 -42.93 5.82 1.57
CA GLN A 69 -43.59 5.08 0.49
C GLN A 69 -44.63 5.91 -0.30
N LYS A 70 -45.07 7.08 0.20
CA LYS A 70 -45.99 8.00 -0.51
C LYS A 70 -45.30 8.98 -1.46
N MET A 71 -43.98 8.92 -1.62
CA MET A 71 -43.23 9.89 -2.46
C MET A 71 -43.38 9.62 -3.97
N GLN A 72 -43.74 8.39 -4.37
CA GLN A 72 -43.84 8.01 -5.77
C GLN A 72 -45.00 8.76 -6.46
N GLY A 73 -44.68 9.53 -7.51
CA GLY A 73 -45.65 10.36 -8.22
C GLY A 73 -45.86 11.76 -7.62
N LEU A 74 -45.12 12.13 -6.56
CA LEU A 74 -45.19 13.47 -5.98
C LEU A 74 -44.71 14.52 -6.99
N GLN A 75 -45.50 15.58 -7.17
CA GLN A 75 -45.19 16.66 -8.10
C GLN A 75 -45.09 17.99 -7.36
N MET A 76 -44.12 18.81 -7.71
CA MET A 76 -44.06 20.23 -7.35
C MET A 76 -44.33 21.09 -8.58
N ARG A 77 -45.01 22.21 -8.39
CA ARG A 77 -45.25 23.22 -9.42
C ARG A 77 -45.05 24.61 -8.86
N GLY A 78 -44.60 25.54 -9.68
CA GLY A 78 -44.27 26.87 -9.22
C GLY A 78 -43.87 27.80 -10.34
N ILE A 79 -43.25 28.91 -9.95
CA ILE A 79 -42.77 29.94 -10.84
C ILE A 79 -41.35 30.37 -10.49
N ARG A 80 -40.61 30.82 -11.50
CA ARG A 80 -39.40 31.60 -11.32
C ARG A 80 -39.78 33.04 -10.97
N VAL A 81 -39.24 33.55 -9.87
CA VAL A 81 -39.62 34.85 -9.30
C VAL A 81 -39.20 36.03 -10.21
N SER A 82 -38.14 35.87 -11.02
CA SER A 82 -37.62 36.95 -11.86
C SER A 82 -38.49 37.31 -13.07
N ASP A 83 -39.13 36.32 -13.70
CA ASP A 83 -39.86 36.49 -14.97
C ASP A 83 -41.20 35.74 -15.03
N GLY A 84 -41.57 35.00 -13.99
CA GLY A 84 -42.82 34.25 -13.92
C GLY A 84 -42.82 32.94 -14.70
N ASP A 85 -41.67 32.48 -15.21
CA ASP A 85 -41.60 31.23 -15.96
C ASP A 85 -42.05 30.05 -15.09
N ARG A 86 -42.96 29.24 -15.65
CA ARG A 86 -43.51 28.08 -14.93
C ARG A 86 -42.46 26.99 -14.78
N CYS A 87 -42.33 26.47 -13.58
CA CYS A 87 -41.49 25.31 -13.29
C CYS A 87 -42.30 24.17 -12.67
N SER A 88 -41.89 22.95 -12.97
CA SER A 88 -42.42 21.73 -12.37
C SER A 88 -41.30 20.78 -12.03
N ALA A 89 -41.49 19.97 -11.00
CA ALA A 89 -40.54 18.93 -10.63
C ALA A 89 -41.33 17.68 -10.26
N LEU A 90 -41.04 16.55 -10.92
CA LEU A 90 -41.65 15.27 -10.63
C LEU A 90 -40.65 14.41 -9.85
N PHE A 91 -41.05 13.94 -8.68
CA PHE A 91 -40.23 13.06 -7.87
C PHE A 91 -39.88 11.79 -8.67
N GLN A 92 -38.59 11.45 -8.70
CA GLN A 92 -38.12 10.23 -9.35
C GLN A 92 -37.86 9.16 -8.31
N ARG A 93 -36.92 9.45 -7.40
CA ARG A 93 -36.47 8.51 -6.38
C ARG A 93 -35.79 9.25 -5.24
N VAL A 94 -35.70 8.57 -4.11
CA VAL A 94 -34.70 8.93 -3.10
C VAL A 94 -33.35 8.60 -3.73
N TYR A 95 -32.53 9.64 -3.95
CA TYR A 95 -31.15 9.47 -4.34
C TYR A 95 -30.33 9.80 -3.13
N ASP A 96 -30.33 8.83 -2.23
CA ASP A 96 -29.37 8.86 -1.18
C ASP A 96 -28.03 8.44 -1.76
N HIS A 97 -27.10 9.39 -1.77
CA HIS A 97 -25.69 9.06 -1.72
C HIS A 97 -25.25 8.78 -0.27
N GLU A 98 -26.17 8.69 0.70
CA GLU A 98 -25.93 7.83 1.85
C GLU A 98 -25.77 6.41 1.28
N ALA A 99 -24.55 5.89 1.05
CA ALA A 99 -23.57 5.71 2.11
C ALA A 99 -24.37 5.52 3.38
N ALA A 100 -25.03 4.35 3.48
CA ALA A 100 -25.62 3.86 4.71
C ALA A 100 -24.80 4.44 5.84
N GLU A 101 -25.40 5.23 6.74
CA GLU A 101 -24.66 5.75 7.88
C GLU A 101 -23.91 4.56 8.48
N LEU A 102 -22.59 4.53 8.26
CA LEU A 102 -21.74 3.47 8.76
C LEU A 102 -21.47 3.77 10.23
N ASP A 103 -22.56 3.95 10.98
CA ASP A 103 -22.64 3.66 12.41
C ASP A 103 -22.34 2.17 12.65
N LYS A 104 -22.53 1.34 11.61
CA LYS A 104 -22.11 -0.06 11.59
C LYS A 104 -20.67 -0.20 11.09
N ASP A 105 -19.95 -1.07 11.76
CA ASP A 105 -18.60 -1.47 11.41
C ASP A 105 -18.57 -2.22 10.06
N LEU A 106 -17.63 -1.87 9.17
CA LEU A 106 -17.54 -2.45 7.82
C LEU A 106 -17.27 -3.96 7.84
N TYR A 107 -16.52 -4.44 8.82
CA TYR A 107 -16.26 -5.87 8.96
C TYR A 107 -17.51 -6.56 9.52
N GLU A 108 -18.25 -5.94 10.44
CA GLU A 108 -19.54 -6.48 10.90
C GLU A 108 -20.56 -6.59 9.76
N ILE A 109 -20.59 -5.64 8.80
CA ILE A 109 -21.44 -5.72 7.60
C ILE A 109 -21.11 -6.94 6.75
N LEU A 110 -19.82 -7.23 6.58
CA LEU A 110 -19.37 -8.41 5.85
C LEU A 110 -19.44 -9.69 6.71
N GLY A 111 -19.62 -9.57 8.03
CA GLY A 111 -19.52 -10.70 8.95
C GLY A 111 -18.10 -11.25 9.08
N LEU A 112 -17.11 -10.35 9.02
CA LEU A 112 -15.67 -10.64 9.13
C LEU A 112 -15.12 -10.19 10.49
N GLN A 113 -13.99 -10.77 10.87
CA GLN A 113 -13.16 -10.25 11.94
C GLN A 113 -12.29 -9.09 11.43
N ASP A 114 -11.80 -8.26 12.34
CA ASP A 114 -11.07 -7.04 12.00
C ASP A 114 -9.64 -7.27 11.49
N ASP A 115 -9.14 -8.49 11.60
CA ASP A 115 -7.88 -8.99 11.06
C ASP A 115 -8.05 -9.76 9.73
N ALA A 116 -9.26 -9.78 9.15
CA ALA A 116 -9.53 -10.47 7.90
C ALA A 116 -8.60 -10.01 6.76
N ASP A 117 -8.03 -10.97 6.05
CA ASP A 117 -7.17 -10.71 4.91
C ASP A 117 -7.95 -10.38 3.64
N GLU A 118 -7.25 -9.95 2.60
CA GLU A 118 -7.86 -9.57 1.32
C GLU A 118 -8.59 -10.75 0.65
N ALA A 119 -8.10 -11.98 0.83
CA ALA A 119 -8.69 -13.17 0.22
C ALA A 119 -10.05 -13.48 0.86
N ASP A 120 -10.14 -13.39 2.19
CA ASP A 120 -11.38 -13.56 2.96
C ASP A 120 -12.39 -12.47 2.63
N ILE A 121 -11.96 -11.20 2.56
CA ILE A 121 -12.81 -10.07 2.16
C ILE A 121 -13.45 -10.34 0.78
N LYS A 122 -12.64 -10.72 -0.22
CA LYS A 122 -13.13 -11.04 -1.57
C LYS A 122 -14.08 -12.23 -1.58
N LYS A 123 -13.76 -13.29 -0.85
CA LYS A 123 -14.56 -14.52 -0.77
C LYS A 123 -15.93 -14.26 -0.18
N VAL A 124 -15.99 -13.51 0.92
CA VAL A 124 -17.24 -13.15 1.60
C VAL A 124 -18.06 -12.19 0.76
N TYR A 125 -17.44 -11.18 0.15
CA TYR A 125 -18.12 -10.28 -0.77
C TYR A 125 -18.81 -11.03 -1.91
N ARG A 126 -18.13 -11.98 -2.57
CA ARG A 126 -18.73 -12.81 -3.63
C ARG A 126 -19.96 -13.58 -3.12
N LYS A 127 -19.86 -14.19 -1.95
CA LYS A 127 -20.95 -14.95 -1.33
C LYS A 127 -22.16 -14.06 -1.02
N LEU A 128 -21.94 -12.92 -0.39
CA LEU A 128 -23.01 -11.99 -0.01
C LEU A 128 -23.63 -11.29 -1.23
N SER A 129 -22.82 -10.95 -2.22
CA SER A 129 -23.29 -10.34 -3.48
C SER A 129 -24.22 -11.27 -4.24
N ILE A 130 -23.92 -12.57 -4.30
CA ILE A 130 -24.83 -13.56 -4.92
C ILE A 130 -26.11 -13.72 -4.09
N LYS A 131 -25.97 -13.71 -2.76
CA LYS A 131 -27.11 -13.87 -1.83
C LYS A 131 -28.09 -12.71 -1.92
N TYR A 132 -27.62 -11.48 -2.06
CA TYR A 132 -28.46 -10.27 -2.07
C TYR A 132 -28.61 -9.64 -3.47
N HIS A 133 -28.25 -10.37 -4.53
CA HIS A 133 -28.31 -9.82 -5.88
C HIS A 133 -29.74 -9.40 -6.26
N PRO A 134 -29.96 -8.18 -6.79
CA PRO A 134 -31.30 -7.67 -7.12
C PRO A 134 -32.11 -8.58 -8.06
N ASP A 135 -31.44 -9.22 -9.03
CA ASP A 135 -32.10 -10.13 -9.97
C ASP A 135 -32.66 -11.40 -9.32
N LYS A 136 -32.02 -11.89 -8.25
CA LYS A 136 -32.45 -13.11 -7.55
C LYS A 136 -33.37 -12.79 -6.38
N ASN A 137 -33.19 -11.63 -5.76
CA ASN A 137 -33.93 -11.19 -4.59
C ASN A 137 -34.31 -9.71 -4.78
N PRO A 138 -35.46 -9.42 -5.40
CA PRO A 138 -35.87 -8.06 -5.75
C PRO A 138 -36.48 -7.27 -4.58
N ASP A 139 -36.45 -7.82 -3.36
CA ASP A 139 -36.96 -7.17 -2.16
C ASP A 139 -36.09 -5.99 -1.69
N GLU A 140 -36.71 -5.01 -1.07
CA GLU A 140 -36.03 -3.78 -0.61
C GLU A 140 -34.96 -4.06 0.46
N GLU A 141 -35.12 -5.12 1.26
CA GLU A 141 -34.14 -5.50 2.28
C GLU A 141 -32.86 -6.04 1.64
N SER A 142 -32.97 -6.91 0.64
CA SER A 142 -31.85 -7.43 -0.14
C SER A 142 -31.14 -6.32 -0.91
N LYS A 143 -31.87 -5.37 -1.52
CA LYS A 143 -31.25 -4.20 -2.17
C LYS A 143 -30.44 -3.36 -1.19
N ARG A 144 -30.97 -3.10 0.01
CA ARG A 144 -30.25 -2.35 1.06
C ARG A 144 -28.99 -3.11 1.52
N LYS A 145 -29.11 -4.41 1.81
CA LYS A 145 -27.95 -5.23 2.21
C LYS A 145 -26.91 -5.34 1.11
N PHE A 146 -27.33 -5.41 -0.15
CA PHE A 146 -26.43 -5.44 -1.30
C PHE A 146 -25.63 -4.13 -1.40
N ALA A 147 -26.29 -2.98 -1.21
CA ALA A 147 -25.63 -1.68 -1.16
C ALA A 147 -24.63 -1.61 0.01
N GLU A 148 -25.03 -1.98 1.23
CA GLU A 148 -24.14 -2.02 2.41
C GLU A 148 -22.90 -2.89 2.16
N VAL A 149 -23.08 -4.10 1.62
CA VAL A 149 -22.00 -5.05 1.31
C VAL A 149 -21.07 -4.50 0.22
N ARG A 150 -21.62 -3.86 -0.81
CA ARG A 150 -20.85 -3.23 -1.89
C ARG A 150 -19.99 -2.09 -1.34
N ASP A 151 -20.57 -1.21 -0.57
CA ASP A 151 -19.87 -0.02 -0.04
C ASP A 151 -18.78 -0.43 0.96
N ALA A 152 -19.06 -1.44 1.80
CA ALA A 152 -18.05 -2.04 2.67
C ALA A 152 -16.88 -2.65 1.90
N TYR A 153 -17.19 -3.38 0.82
CA TYR A 153 -16.16 -3.99 -0.03
C TYR A 153 -15.32 -2.93 -0.74
N GLU A 154 -15.92 -1.85 -1.23
CA GLU A 154 -15.17 -0.78 -1.91
C GLU A 154 -14.05 -0.20 -1.02
N ILE A 155 -14.33 -0.01 0.26
CA ILE A 155 -13.38 0.54 1.23
C ILE A 155 -12.38 -0.54 1.68
N LEU A 156 -12.84 -1.74 2.02
CA LEU A 156 -11.98 -2.78 2.58
C LEU A 156 -11.12 -3.50 1.53
N ASN A 157 -11.48 -3.44 0.25
CA ASN A 157 -10.70 -4.03 -0.84
C ASN A 157 -9.56 -3.11 -1.32
N ASP A 158 -9.67 -1.79 -1.14
CA ASP A 158 -8.60 -0.87 -1.46
C ASP A 158 -7.60 -0.79 -0.28
N PRO A 159 -6.30 -1.11 -0.49
CA PRO A 159 -5.34 -1.15 0.61
C PRO A 159 -5.19 0.18 1.37
N ASP A 160 -5.28 1.30 0.66
CA ASP A 160 -5.09 2.63 1.23
C ASP A 160 -6.37 3.04 2.00
N LYS A 161 -7.56 2.85 1.42
CA LYS A 161 -8.84 3.11 2.11
C LYS A 161 -9.02 2.19 3.32
N LYS A 162 -8.63 0.92 3.23
CA LYS A 162 -8.67 -0.03 4.35
C LYS A 162 -7.82 0.45 5.51
N ILE A 163 -6.58 0.88 5.25
CA ILE A 163 -5.71 1.42 6.30
C ILE A 163 -6.29 2.69 6.92
N LEU A 164 -6.80 3.61 6.11
CA LEU A 164 -7.44 4.82 6.63
C LEU A 164 -8.63 4.46 7.52
N TYR A 165 -9.45 3.50 7.10
CA TYR A 165 -10.56 3.00 7.89
C TYR A 165 -10.12 2.32 9.20
N ASP A 166 -9.11 1.45 9.13
CA ASP A 166 -8.61 0.71 10.30
C ASP A 166 -7.93 1.63 11.32
N THR A 167 -7.28 2.69 10.86
CA THR A 167 -6.50 3.62 11.70
C THR A 167 -7.28 4.85 12.17
N GLY A 168 -8.32 5.27 11.44
CA GLY A 168 -9.05 6.53 11.70
C GLY A 168 -10.54 6.50 11.36
N GLY A 169 -11.10 5.33 11.03
CA GLY A 169 -12.51 5.15 10.73
C GLY A 169 -12.97 5.84 9.44
N MET A 170 -14.29 5.98 9.30
CA MET A 170 -14.89 6.60 8.10
C MET A 170 -14.53 8.07 7.92
N GLU A 171 -14.18 8.79 9.00
CA GLU A 171 -13.70 10.17 8.91
C GLU A 171 -12.39 10.25 8.12
N ALA A 172 -11.46 9.32 8.36
CA ALA A 172 -10.18 9.27 7.64
C ALA A 172 -10.37 8.87 6.17
N VAL A 173 -11.27 7.92 5.87
CA VAL A 173 -11.61 7.55 4.48
C VAL A 173 -12.19 8.75 3.72
N LYS A 174 -13.14 9.48 4.31
CA LYS A 174 -13.76 10.68 3.70
C LYS A 174 -12.75 11.79 3.43
N LYS A 175 -11.78 12.00 4.33
CA LYS A 175 -10.66 12.92 4.08
C LYS A 175 -9.80 12.42 2.93
N GLY A 176 -9.54 11.13 2.88
CA GLY A 176 -8.75 10.52 1.82
C GLY A 176 -9.38 10.68 0.43
N GLU A 177 -10.70 10.53 0.32
CA GLU A 177 -11.44 10.73 -0.93
C GLU A 177 -11.42 12.17 -1.42
N LYS A 178 -11.23 13.14 -0.53
CA LYS A 178 -11.03 14.56 -0.88
C LYS A 178 -9.59 14.89 -1.32
N GLY A 179 -8.70 13.90 -1.33
CA GLY A 179 -7.28 14.08 -1.63
C GLY A 179 -6.47 14.64 -0.45
N GLU A 180 -7.07 14.76 0.73
CA GLU A 180 -6.40 15.21 1.97
C GLU A 180 -5.70 14.04 2.66
N ILE A 181 -4.92 13.25 1.91
CA ILE A 181 -4.21 12.06 2.41
C ILE A 181 -2.80 12.48 2.85
N GLU A 182 -2.53 12.35 4.15
CA GLU A 182 -1.17 12.37 4.66
C GLU A 182 -0.54 10.98 4.53
N LYS A 183 0.69 10.94 3.99
CA LYS A 183 1.50 9.73 3.90
C LYS A 183 2.66 9.82 4.90
N GLY A 184 2.92 8.72 5.58
CA GLY A 184 4.05 8.54 6.47
C GLY A 184 5.35 8.51 5.70
N GLU A 185 6.44 8.80 6.40
CA GLU A 185 7.79 8.77 5.83
C GLU A 185 8.23 7.33 5.55
N ASP A 186 9.00 7.16 4.47
CA ASP A 186 9.63 5.89 4.15
C ASP A 186 10.76 5.58 5.12
N ALA A 187 10.90 4.30 5.49
CA ALA A 187 12.00 3.81 6.31
C ALA A 187 13.01 3.04 5.46
N ARG A 188 14.29 3.10 5.83
CA ARG A 188 15.38 2.40 5.14
C ARG A 188 16.11 1.49 6.11
N ALA A 189 16.39 0.26 5.70
CA ALA A 189 17.28 -0.64 6.43
C ALA A 189 18.14 -1.46 5.47
N ASN A 190 19.22 -2.02 6.01
CA ASN A 190 20.08 -2.93 5.25
C ASN A 190 19.61 -4.37 5.46
N LEU A 191 19.49 -5.13 4.37
CA LEU A 191 19.30 -6.57 4.39
C LEU A 191 20.64 -7.24 4.12
N ALA A 192 21.20 -7.89 5.14
CA ALA A 192 22.41 -8.67 4.97
C ALA A 192 22.11 -9.91 4.10
N VAL A 193 22.85 -10.05 3.00
CA VAL A 193 22.72 -11.17 2.06
C VAL A 193 24.09 -11.79 1.82
N SER A 194 24.12 -13.09 1.55
CA SER A 194 25.36 -13.77 1.18
C SER A 194 25.59 -13.68 -0.33
N LEU A 195 26.81 -13.98 -0.78
CA LEU A 195 27.09 -14.00 -2.21
C LEU A 195 26.33 -15.16 -2.92
N GLU A 196 26.13 -16.26 -2.20
CA GLU A 196 25.33 -17.41 -2.62
C GLU A 196 23.85 -17.07 -2.79
N ASP A 197 23.29 -16.18 -1.96
CA ASP A 197 21.92 -15.70 -2.15
C ASP A 197 21.78 -14.97 -3.49
N LEU A 198 22.77 -14.16 -3.85
CA LEU A 198 22.79 -13.43 -5.13
C LEU A 198 23.07 -14.34 -6.33
N TYR A 199 23.80 -15.44 -6.12
CA TYR A 199 24.10 -16.41 -7.16
C TYR A 199 22.92 -17.34 -7.44
N ASN A 200 22.33 -17.91 -6.40
CA ASN A 200 21.25 -18.89 -6.51
C ASN A 200 19.86 -18.25 -6.59
N GLY A 201 19.72 -17.01 -6.10
CA GLY A 201 18.43 -16.40 -5.83
C GLY A 201 17.69 -17.09 -4.68
N GLY A 202 16.53 -16.57 -4.32
CA GLY A 202 15.64 -17.17 -3.31
C GLY A 202 14.99 -16.15 -2.38
N GLY A 203 14.19 -16.64 -1.44
CA GLY A 203 13.52 -15.80 -0.44
C GLY A 203 14.35 -15.61 0.82
N ARG A 204 14.51 -14.37 1.26
CA ARG A 204 15.07 -14.00 2.57
C ARG A 204 13.99 -13.37 3.42
N ARG A 205 13.74 -13.95 4.60
CA ARG A 205 12.82 -13.38 5.58
C ARG A 205 13.55 -12.33 6.42
N ALA A 206 13.02 -11.11 6.43
CA ALA A 206 13.45 -10.04 7.30
C ALA A 206 12.36 -9.76 8.34
N GLU A 207 12.73 -9.69 9.61
CA GLU A 207 11.81 -9.35 10.68
C GLU A 207 11.96 -7.86 10.99
N ILE A 208 10.86 -7.12 10.91
CA ILE A 208 10.81 -5.71 11.27
C ILE A 208 9.86 -5.51 12.44
N GLN A 209 10.28 -4.68 13.39
CA GLN A 209 9.40 -4.22 14.46
C GLN A 209 8.73 -2.93 13.99
N ARG A 210 7.40 -2.91 13.98
CA ARG A 210 6.61 -1.73 13.62
C ARG A 210 5.45 -1.50 14.58
N ARG A 211 5.05 -0.25 14.73
CA ARG A 211 3.81 0.10 15.43
C ARG A 211 2.60 -0.13 14.53
N ILE A 212 1.56 -0.76 15.07
CA ILE A 212 0.24 -0.86 14.44
C ILE A 212 -0.82 -0.17 15.29
N VAL A 213 -1.86 0.37 14.65
CA VAL A 213 -3.05 0.90 15.32
C VAL A 213 -3.97 -0.27 15.66
N CYS A 214 -4.33 -0.40 16.93
CA CYS A 214 -5.23 -1.42 17.44
C CYS A 214 -6.68 -1.03 17.17
N ARG A 215 -7.22 -1.49 16.05
CA ARG A 215 -8.61 -1.26 15.64
C ARG A 215 -9.61 -1.67 16.72
N GLY A 216 -10.60 -0.82 16.98
CA GLY A 216 -11.69 -1.07 17.94
C GLY A 216 -11.31 -1.00 19.42
N CYS A 217 -10.03 -0.93 19.78
CA CYS A 217 -9.57 -0.88 21.17
C CYS A 217 -9.81 0.48 21.86
N ARG A 218 -10.15 1.51 21.08
CA ARG A 218 -10.70 2.77 21.60
C ARG A 218 -12.11 2.59 22.17
N VAL A 219 -12.94 1.76 21.54
CA VAL A 219 -14.36 1.58 21.89
C VAL A 219 -14.54 0.41 22.86
N ARG A 220 -13.83 -0.71 22.62
CA ARG A 220 -13.90 -1.94 23.43
C ARG A 220 -12.49 -2.29 23.97
N PRO A 221 -11.95 -1.51 24.93
CA PRO A 221 -10.57 -1.68 25.41
C PRO A 221 -10.32 -3.02 26.13
N ASP A 222 -11.37 -3.63 26.67
CA ASP A 222 -11.28 -4.88 27.46
C ASP A 222 -11.35 -6.15 26.60
N SER A 223 -11.42 -6.01 25.27
CA SER A 223 -11.41 -7.16 24.37
C SER A 223 -10.05 -7.88 24.41
N PRO A 224 -10.01 -9.23 24.34
CA PRO A 224 -8.74 -9.98 24.37
C PRO A 224 -7.71 -9.51 23.34
N LYS A 225 -8.14 -9.08 22.14
CA LYS A 225 -7.26 -8.56 21.08
C LYS A 225 -6.55 -7.25 21.43
N CYS A 226 -7.08 -6.52 22.40
CA CYS A 226 -6.55 -5.24 22.88
C CYS A 226 -5.49 -5.41 23.98
N GLN A 227 -5.21 -6.64 24.39
CA GLN A 227 -4.12 -6.93 25.31
C GLN A 227 -2.79 -6.44 24.71
N GLY A 228 -2.04 -5.64 25.48
CA GLY A 228 -0.79 -5.03 25.02
C GLY A 228 -0.95 -3.75 24.19
N CYS A 229 -2.17 -3.30 23.90
CA CYS A 229 -2.40 -2.02 23.25
C CYS A 229 -2.34 -0.86 24.25
N GLY A 230 -1.36 0.03 24.05
CA GLY A 230 -1.20 1.29 24.78
C GLY A 230 -1.78 2.48 24.03
N ARG A 231 -1.61 3.69 24.55
CA ARG A 231 -1.99 4.93 23.85
C ARG A 231 -1.08 5.17 22.63
N CYS A 232 -1.65 5.53 21.48
CA CYS A 232 -0.84 5.95 20.33
C CYS A 232 -0.12 7.29 20.59
N PRO A 233 0.97 7.59 19.85
CA PRO A 233 1.59 8.92 19.88
C PRO A 233 0.58 10.05 19.60
N ASN A 234 0.91 11.27 20.01
CA ASN A 234 0.06 12.44 19.71
C ASN A 234 -0.12 12.62 18.21
N GLU A 235 -1.29 13.12 17.82
CA GLU A 235 -1.64 13.47 16.45
C GLU A 235 -1.44 14.97 16.25
N VAL A 236 -0.93 15.39 15.10
CA VAL A 236 -0.86 16.81 14.74
C VAL A 236 -2.18 17.20 14.08
N ARG A 237 -2.88 18.21 14.62
CA ARG A 237 -4.14 18.71 14.04
C ARG A 237 -4.07 20.22 13.83
N MET A 238 -4.72 20.69 12.76
CA MET A 238 -4.98 22.11 12.57
C MET A 238 -6.14 22.54 13.46
N VAL A 239 -5.87 23.41 14.43
CA VAL A 239 -6.86 23.94 15.37
C VAL A 239 -7.07 25.42 15.06
N ASN A 240 -8.33 25.85 14.96
CA ASN A 240 -8.68 27.25 14.81
C ASN A 240 -8.56 27.94 16.18
N ARG A 241 -7.53 28.76 16.37
CA ARG A 241 -7.35 29.56 17.58
C ARG A 241 -7.84 30.98 17.35
N GLN A 242 -8.72 31.46 18.21
CA GLN A 242 -9.16 32.85 18.17
C GLN A 242 -8.02 33.75 18.68
N VAL A 243 -7.44 34.56 17.80
CA VAL A 243 -6.36 35.50 18.12
C VAL A 243 -6.87 36.92 18.39
N GLY A 244 -8.16 37.16 18.17
CA GLY A 244 -8.86 38.41 18.49
C GLY A 244 -10.37 38.31 18.24
N PRO A 245 -11.16 39.35 18.58
CA PRO A 245 -12.59 39.37 18.28
C PRO A 245 -12.84 39.18 16.78
N GLY A 246 -13.49 38.08 16.40
CA GLY A 246 -13.77 37.74 14.99
C GLY A 246 -12.58 37.27 14.15
N MET A 247 -11.38 37.09 14.73
CA MET A 247 -10.17 36.65 14.02
C MET A 247 -9.74 35.26 14.49
N PHE A 248 -9.78 34.28 13.58
CA PHE A 248 -9.31 32.92 13.82
C PHE A 248 -8.04 32.65 13.00
N MET A 249 -7.03 32.05 13.63
CA MET A 249 -5.81 31.58 12.99
C MET A 249 -5.76 30.05 13.09
N GLN A 250 -5.48 29.39 11.97
CA GLN A 250 -5.16 27.95 11.96
C GLN A 250 -3.73 27.76 12.46
N GLN A 251 -3.56 26.97 13.52
CA GLN A 251 -2.26 26.59 14.05
C GLN A 251 -2.19 25.06 14.17
N GLN A 252 -1.03 24.47 13.89
CA GLN A 252 -0.79 23.05 14.18
C GLN A 252 -0.58 22.87 15.69
N GLU A 253 -1.33 21.95 16.28
CA GLU A 253 -1.23 21.59 17.69
C GLU A 253 -1.14 20.06 17.82
N GLU A 254 -0.29 19.59 18.73
CA GLU A 254 -0.23 18.18 19.09
C GLU A 254 -1.38 17.84 20.04
N VAL A 255 -2.33 17.05 19.56
CA VAL A 255 -3.44 16.56 20.37
C VAL A 255 -3.21 15.11 20.81
N PRO A 256 -3.60 14.75 22.03
CA PRO A 256 -3.67 13.36 22.45
C PRO A 256 -4.45 12.48 21.47
N SER A 257 -3.81 11.41 20.99
CA SER A 257 -4.53 10.42 20.17
C SER A 257 -5.61 9.71 21.00
N LYS A 258 -6.77 9.51 20.37
CA LYS A 258 -7.87 8.71 20.93
C LYS A 258 -7.68 7.21 20.66
N GLU A 259 -6.79 6.87 19.73
CA GLU A 259 -6.55 5.49 19.31
C GLU A 259 -5.51 4.80 20.18
N LYS A 260 -5.53 3.46 20.14
CA LYS A 260 -4.56 2.62 20.83
C LYS A 260 -3.61 1.96 19.84
N CYS A 261 -2.37 1.73 20.24
CA CYS A 261 -1.31 1.18 19.40
C CYS A 261 -0.54 0.09 20.15
N LYS A 262 0.06 -0.84 19.40
CA LYS A 262 1.04 -1.81 19.93
C LYS A 262 2.18 -2.00 18.95
N GLN A 263 3.28 -2.56 19.44
CA GLN A 263 4.37 -3.03 18.59
C GLN A 263 4.04 -4.42 18.07
N GLU A 264 4.29 -4.64 16.79
CA GLU A 264 4.10 -5.89 16.08
C GLU A 264 5.41 -6.26 15.36
N MET A 265 5.76 -7.54 15.40
CA MET A 265 6.81 -8.09 14.55
C MET A 265 6.18 -8.49 13.22
N ALA A 266 6.51 -7.77 12.15
CA ALA A 266 6.10 -8.11 10.80
C ALA A 266 7.23 -8.81 10.07
N VAL A 267 6.91 -9.90 9.37
CA VAL A 267 7.86 -10.65 8.54
C VAL A 267 7.72 -10.18 7.10
N ILE A 268 8.82 -9.72 6.52
CA ILE A 268 8.94 -9.37 5.12
C ILE A 268 9.62 -10.52 4.40
N ASP A 269 8.98 -11.05 3.36
CA ASP A 269 9.60 -12.00 2.45
C ASP A 269 10.25 -11.24 1.28
N ALA A 270 11.56 -11.06 1.38
CA ALA A 270 12.36 -10.41 0.35
C ALA A 270 12.81 -11.44 -0.68
N GLN A 271 12.24 -11.35 -1.88
CA GLN A 271 12.64 -12.17 -3.01
C GLN A 271 13.92 -11.60 -3.62
N ILE A 272 15.00 -12.36 -3.54
CA ILE A 272 16.30 -12.04 -4.11
C ILE A 272 16.38 -12.74 -5.47
N GLU A 273 16.51 -11.95 -6.52
CA GLU A 273 16.69 -12.45 -7.86
C GLU A 273 18.17 -12.73 -8.15
N LYS A 274 18.43 -13.71 -9.02
CA LYS A 274 19.78 -14.06 -9.45
C LYS A 274 20.47 -12.85 -10.09
N GLY A 275 21.72 -12.64 -9.75
CA GLY A 275 22.55 -11.58 -10.30
C GLY A 275 22.33 -10.20 -9.68
N MET A 276 21.35 -10.03 -8.76
CA MET A 276 21.17 -8.79 -7.99
C MET A 276 22.48 -8.31 -7.37
N ARG A 277 22.71 -7.00 -7.33
CA ARG A 277 23.97 -6.37 -6.92
C ARG A 277 23.92 -5.82 -5.49
N ASP A 278 25.10 -5.64 -4.88
CA ASP A 278 25.20 -4.90 -3.62
C ASP A 278 24.63 -3.48 -3.79
N GLY A 279 23.85 -3.03 -2.81
CA GLY A 279 23.23 -1.71 -2.82
C GLY A 279 21.90 -1.62 -3.59
N GLU A 280 21.46 -2.66 -4.29
CA GLU A 280 20.09 -2.69 -4.84
C GLU A 280 19.06 -2.64 -3.71
N SER A 281 17.89 -2.07 -3.98
CA SER A 281 16.85 -1.84 -2.98
C SER A 281 15.55 -2.55 -3.33
N LEU A 282 14.95 -3.21 -2.33
CA LEU A 282 13.62 -3.81 -2.39
C LEU A 282 12.64 -2.93 -1.61
N THR A 283 11.51 -2.58 -2.24
CA THR A 283 10.54 -1.63 -1.66
C THR A 283 9.26 -2.34 -1.26
N PHE A 284 8.88 -2.24 0.01
CA PHE A 284 7.66 -2.83 0.56
C PHE A 284 6.71 -1.72 1.00
N PRO A 285 5.66 -1.42 0.22
CA PRO A 285 4.78 -0.29 0.51
C PRO A 285 3.98 -0.53 1.81
N ARG A 286 3.72 0.55 2.56
CA ARG A 286 2.90 0.57 3.78
C ARG A 286 3.41 -0.33 4.91
N MET A 287 4.73 -0.53 4.98
CA MET A 287 5.37 -1.39 5.97
C MET A 287 6.01 -0.63 7.13
N THR A 288 5.95 0.69 7.14
CA THR A 288 6.41 1.51 8.28
C THR A 288 5.40 1.55 9.41
N ASP A 289 5.74 2.27 10.49
CA ASP A 289 4.84 2.55 11.60
C ASP A 289 3.50 3.13 11.14
N GLN A 290 2.40 2.57 11.64
CA GLN A 290 1.08 3.14 11.50
C GLN A 290 0.86 4.31 12.47
N ARG A 291 0.07 5.27 12.00
CA ARG A 291 -0.46 6.39 12.79
C ARG A 291 -1.94 6.59 12.43
N PRO A 292 -2.78 7.04 13.38
CA PRO A 292 -4.19 7.28 13.11
C PRO A 292 -4.42 8.23 11.93
N GLY A 293 -5.14 7.76 10.90
CA GLY A 293 -5.51 8.58 9.74
C GLY A 293 -4.38 8.90 8.76
N ILE A 294 -3.21 8.26 8.88
CA ILE A 294 -2.06 8.45 7.99
C ILE A 294 -1.74 7.12 7.31
N ILE A 295 -1.54 7.14 5.99
CA ILE A 295 -1.10 5.94 5.26
C ILE A 295 0.40 5.72 5.55
N PRO A 296 0.83 4.55 6.05
CA PRO A 296 2.24 4.28 6.30
C PRO A 296 3.08 4.40 5.03
N GLY A 297 4.32 4.85 5.18
CA GLY A 297 5.32 4.86 4.12
C GLY A 297 5.81 3.46 3.76
N ALA A 298 6.77 3.40 2.84
CA ALA A 298 7.39 2.17 2.41
C ALA A 298 8.59 1.78 3.29
N MET A 299 8.80 0.48 3.47
CA MET A 299 10.06 -0.07 3.98
C MET A 299 10.97 -0.39 2.79
N ILE A 300 12.11 0.29 2.70
CA ILE A 300 13.10 0.10 1.65
C ILE A 300 14.28 -0.68 2.22
N LEU A 301 14.45 -1.93 1.76
CA LEU A 301 15.54 -2.81 2.17
C LEU A 301 16.67 -2.74 1.14
N THR A 302 17.81 -2.19 1.53
CA THR A 302 19.02 -2.14 0.70
C THR A 302 19.85 -3.40 0.92
N LEU A 303 20.17 -4.13 -0.15
CA LEU A 303 21.01 -5.32 -0.07
C LEU A 303 22.43 -4.93 0.36
N LYS A 304 22.94 -5.64 1.36
CA LYS A 304 24.32 -5.52 1.82
C LYS A 304 24.99 -6.89 1.79
N VAL A 305 25.91 -7.07 0.86
CA VAL A 305 26.60 -8.35 0.64
C VAL A 305 27.65 -8.56 1.73
N ALA A 306 27.51 -9.68 2.45
CA ALA A 306 28.52 -10.12 3.40
C ALA A 306 29.80 -10.56 2.66
N LYS A 307 30.96 -10.32 3.26
CA LYS A 307 32.22 -10.79 2.72
C LYS A 307 32.22 -12.33 2.70
N HIS A 308 32.41 -12.90 1.52
CA HIS A 308 32.54 -14.35 1.34
C HIS A 308 33.99 -14.80 1.58
N GLU A 309 34.19 -16.04 2.05
CA GLU A 309 35.51 -16.57 2.43
C GLU A 309 36.44 -16.80 1.24
N THR A 310 35.91 -17.40 0.17
CA THR A 310 36.66 -17.79 -1.03
C THR A 310 36.59 -16.79 -2.18
N PHE A 311 35.37 -16.33 -2.52
CA PHE A 311 35.09 -15.52 -3.68
C PHE A 311 34.90 -14.04 -3.34
N GLU A 312 35.34 -13.18 -4.25
CA GLU A 312 35.08 -11.74 -4.25
C GLU A 312 34.41 -11.39 -5.59
N ARG A 313 33.21 -10.82 -5.56
CA ARG A 313 32.50 -10.39 -6.77
C ARG A 313 33.04 -9.06 -7.28
N ARG A 314 33.28 -8.96 -8.59
CA ARG A 314 33.58 -7.71 -9.29
C ARG A 314 32.78 -7.62 -10.58
N GLY A 315 31.76 -6.75 -10.58
CA GLY A 315 30.78 -6.75 -11.67
C GLY A 315 30.04 -8.09 -11.68
N ASP A 316 30.08 -8.79 -12.81
CA ASP A 316 29.50 -10.12 -12.95
C ASP A 316 30.57 -11.24 -12.93
N ASP A 317 31.82 -10.87 -12.67
CA ASP A 317 32.94 -11.80 -12.53
C ASP A 317 33.22 -12.12 -11.05
N LEU A 318 33.84 -13.28 -10.83
CA LEU A 318 34.31 -13.71 -9.52
C LEU A 318 35.84 -13.71 -9.49
N HIS A 319 36.39 -13.40 -8.32
CA HIS A 319 37.81 -13.44 -8.06
C HIS A 319 38.08 -14.31 -6.84
N MET A 320 39.17 -15.07 -6.88
CA MET A 320 39.66 -15.81 -5.72
C MET A 320 41.17 -15.95 -5.74
N ASN A 321 41.75 -16.28 -4.59
CA ASN A 321 43.18 -16.59 -4.47
C ASN A 321 43.37 -18.10 -4.29
N ALA A 322 44.20 -18.71 -5.14
CA ALA A 322 44.61 -20.10 -5.01
C ALA A 322 46.06 -20.16 -4.53
N LYS A 323 46.28 -20.77 -3.36
CA LYS A 323 47.62 -21.02 -2.84
C LYS A 323 48.20 -22.27 -3.46
N VAL A 324 49.35 -22.18 -4.10
CA VAL A 324 50.01 -23.30 -4.79
C VAL A 324 51.45 -23.38 -4.30
N THR A 325 51.96 -24.57 -4.02
CA THR A 325 53.35 -24.75 -3.57
C THR A 325 54.34 -24.48 -4.70
N LEU A 326 55.59 -24.15 -4.40
CA LEU A 326 56.62 -23.99 -5.42
C LEU A 326 56.74 -25.22 -6.34
N ARG A 327 56.66 -26.44 -5.78
CA ARG A 327 56.67 -27.69 -6.56
C ARG A 327 55.52 -27.73 -7.57
N GLU A 328 54.30 -27.51 -7.09
CA GLU A 328 53.08 -27.50 -7.91
C GLU A 328 53.13 -26.39 -8.99
N SER A 329 53.71 -25.23 -8.66
CA SER A 329 53.86 -24.14 -9.63
C SER A 329 54.85 -24.46 -10.77
N LEU A 330 55.81 -25.37 -10.55
CA LEU A 330 56.81 -25.76 -11.54
C LEU A 330 56.38 -26.99 -12.35
N LEU A 331 55.67 -27.93 -11.72
CA LEU A 331 55.33 -29.24 -12.29
C LEU A 331 53.88 -29.36 -12.78
N GLY A 332 53.07 -28.32 -12.56
CA GLY A 332 51.64 -28.35 -12.81
C GLY A 332 50.85 -28.72 -11.54
N TRP A 333 49.59 -28.30 -11.53
CA TRP A 333 48.69 -28.44 -10.39
C TRP A 333 47.24 -28.47 -10.81
N SER A 334 46.42 -29.15 -10.03
CA SER A 334 44.96 -29.15 -10.15
C SER A 334 44.35 -29.12 -8.75
N LYS A 335 43.27 -28.36 -8.58
CA LYS A 335 42.46 -28.29 -7.37
C LYS A 335 40.99 -28.31 -7.71
N THR A 336 40.24 -29.11 -6.97
CA THR A 336 38.78 -29.10 -7.02
C THR A 336 38.23 -28.09 -6.01
N ILE A 337 37.37 -27.19 -6.48
CA ILE A 337 36.69 -26.19 -5.65
C ILE A 337 35.19 -26.40 -5.75
N ARG A 338 34.48 -26.21 -4.64
CA ARG A 338 33.02 -26.17 -4.63
C ARG A 338 32.54 -24.75 -4.88
N HIS A 339 31.70 -24.57 -5.90
CA HIS A 339 31.08 -23.28 -6.25
C HIS A 339 29.85 -22.99 -5.38
N MET A 340 29.19 -21.85 -5.59
CA MET A 340 28.14 -21.31 -4.74
C MET A 340 26.79 -22.04 -4.83
N ASP A 341 26.52 -22.75 -5.91
CA ASP A 341 25.38 -23.69 -6.05
C ASP A 341 25.72 -25.12 -5.59
N GLY A 342 26.98 -25.34 -5.21
CA GLY A 342 27.48 -26.62 -4.74
C GLY A 342 28.06 -27.53 -5.81
N HIS A 343 28.06 -27.16 -7.11
CA HIS A 343 28.78 -27.92 -8.13
C HIS A 343 30.30 -27.77 -7.93
N THR A 344 31.08 -28.67 -8.52
CA THR A 344 32.55 -28.68 -8.36
C THR A 344 33.25 -28.31 -9.65
N ILE A 345 34.27 -27.46 -9.55
CA ILE A 345 35.10 -27.01 -10.67
C ILE A 345 36.53 -27.44 -10.41
N GLU A 346 37.18 -27.96 -11.44
CA GLU A 346 38.62 -28.20 -11.42
C GLU A 346 39.36 -26.98 -11.99
N ILE A 347 40.28 -26.44 -11.20
CA ILE A 347 41.15 -25.35 -11.61
C ILE A 347 42.59 -25.82 -11.61
N GLY A 348 43.38 -25.40 -12.58
CA GLY A 348 44.75 -25.85 -12.68
C GLY A 348 45.39 -25.60 -14.04
N THR A 349 46.64 -26.02 -14.14
CA THR A 349 47.39 -26.09 -15.40
C THR A 349 48.52 -27.10 -15.25
N ASP A 350 48.86 -27.78 -16.35
CA ASP A 350 50.01 -28.68 -16.43
C ASP A 350 51.33 -27.92 -16.71
N SER A 351 51.25 -26.61 -16.97
CA SER A 351 52.40 -25.76 -17.27
C SER A 351 52.95 -25.04 -16.04
N ILE A 352 54.16 -24.51 -16.16
CA ILE A 352 54.73 -23.60 -15.16
C ILE A 352 53.77 -22.43 -14.93
N THR A 353 53.47 -22.16 -13.66
CA THR A 353 52.63 -21.06 -13.21
C THR A 353 53.47 -20.01 -12.48
N LYS A 354 53.44 -18.77 -12.95
CA LYS A 354 54.18 -17.67 -12.32
C LYS A 354 53.48 -17.18 -11.05
N PRO A 355 54.22 -16.64 -10.07
CA PRO A 355 53.60 -15.93 -8.94
C PRO A 355 52.67 -14.82 -9.42
N PHE A 356 51.48 -14.74 -8.82
CA PHE A 356 50.40 -13.80 -9.14
C PHE A 356 49.84 -13.91 -10.56
N GLN A 357 50.17 -14.98 -11.30
CA GLN A 357 49.49 -15.29 -12.55
C GLN A 357 47.99 -15.48 -12.30
N VAL A 358 47.18 -14.91 -13.18
CA VAL A 358 45.73 -15.04 -13.13
C VAL A 358 45.29 -16.07 -14.17
N ILE A 359 44.58 -17.09 -13.72
CA ILE A 359 43.96 -18.09 -14.57
C ILE A 359 42.48 -17.74 -14.69
N LYS A 360 41.97 -17.68 -15.91
CA LYS A 360 40.56 -17.42 -16.20
C LYS A 360 39.82 -18.74 -16.44
N VAL A 361 38.76 -18.99 -15.70
CA VAL A 361 37.83 -20.11 -15.91
C VAL A 361 36.54 -19.54 -16.47
N LYS A 362 36.23 -19.92 -17.70
CA LYS A 362 35.12 -19.31 -18.46
C LYS A 362 33.77 -19.79 -17.92
N GLY A 363 32.82 -18.86 -17.77
CA GLY A 363 31.44 -19.19 -17.38
C GLY A 363 31.24 -19.53 -15.90
N GLU A 364 32.26 -19.34 -15.07
CA GLU A 364 32.23 -19.67 -13.64
C GLU A 364 32.12 -18.43 -12.72
N GLY A 365 31.67 -17.30 -13.29
CA GLY A 365 31.42 -16.04 -12.56
C GLY A 365 30.03 -15.97 -11.94
N MET A 366 29.49 -14.76 -11.75
CA MET A 366 28.11 -14.54 -11.29
C MET A 366 27.12 -14.62 -12.46
N PRO A 367 25.85 -15.01 -12.22
CA PRO A 367 24.79 -14.90 -13.21
C PRO A 367 24.52 -13.44 -13.56
N PHE A 368 24.21 -13.17 -14.82
CA PHE A 368 23.81 -11.83 -15.24
C PHE A 368 22.41 -11.48 -14.74
N ARG A 369 22.20 -10.21 -14.41
CA ARG A 369 20.92 -9.71 -13.88
C ARG A 369 19.76 -9.89 -14.85
N ASP A 370 20.00 -9.59 -16.12
CA ASP A 370 18.98 -9.59 -17.18
C ASP A 370 18.88 -10.95 -17.89
N ASP A 371 19.94 -11.75 -17.85
CA ASP A 371 19.98 -13.12 -18.37
C ASP A 371 20.63 -14.08 -17.36
N PRO A 372 19.84 -14.60 -16.40
CA PRO A 372 20.35 -15.48 -15.36
C PRO A 372 20.84 -16.86 -15.85
N ALA A 373 20.71 -17.17 -17.15
CA ALA A 373 21.26 -18.38 -17.75
C ALA A 373 22.72 -18.18 -18.22
N SER A 374 23.14 -16.93 -18.38
CA SER A 374 24.50 -16.55 -18.73
C SER A 374 25.29 -16.12 -17.49
N PHE A 375 26.58 -16.44 -17.48
CA PHE A 375 27.47 -16.22 -16.35
C PHE A 375 28.71 -15.44 -16.79
N GLY A 376 29.25 -14.63 -15.87
CA GLY A 376 30.59 -14.07 -16.02
C GLY A 376 31.67 -15.12 -15.86
N ASP A 377 32.89 -14.68 -15.59
CA ASP A 377 34.06 -15.57 -15.49
C ASP A 377 34.66 -15.58 -14.08
N LEU A 378 35.37 -16.67 -13.75
CA LEU A 378 36.16 -16.76 -12.52
C LEU A 378 37.63 -16.47 -12.82
N TYR A 379 38.21 -15.52 -12.08
CA TYR A 379 39.62 -15.17 -12.14
C TYR A 379 40.33 -15.66 -10.88
N VAL A 380 41.17 -16.68 -11.05
CA VAL A 380 41.96 -17.28 -9.98
C VAL A 380 43.36 -16.68 -9.98
N LYS A 381 43.67 -15.89 -8.95
CA LYS A 381 45.02 -15.37 -8.72
C LYS A 381 45.86 -16.40 -7.97
N VAL A 382 46.98 -16.82 -8.56
CA VAL A 382 47.84 -17.85 -7.98
C VAL A 382 48.87 -17.22 -7.04
N GLU A 383 48.86 -17.65 -5.78
CA GLU A 383 49.86 -17.27 -4.77
C GLU A 383 50.82 -18.45 -4.56
N VAL A 384 52.08 -18.27 -4.95
CA VAL A 384 53.10 -19.32 -4.81
C VAL A 384 53.66 -19.31 -3.39
N VAL A 385 53.50 -20.43 -2.69
CA VAL A 385 53.99 -20.65 -1.33
C VAL A 385 55.35 -21.34 -1.40
N PHE A 386 56.37 -20.63 -0.94
CA PHE A 386 57.74 -21.15 -0.84
C PHE A 386 57.93 -22.01 0.42
N PRO A 387 58.78 -23.05 0.35
CA PRO A 387 59.19 -23.78 1.56
C PRO A 387 59.93 -22.84 2.51
N ARG A 388 59.71 -23.00 3.83
CA ARG A 388 60.35 -22.15 4.85
C ARG A 388 61.84 -22.43 5.00
N THR A 389 62.26 -23.67 4.79
CA THR A 389 63.63 -24.14 4.89
C THR A 389 63.87 -25.24 3.87
N LEU A 390 65.14 -25.49 3.53
CA LEU A 390 65.59 -26.58 2.68
C LEU A 390 66.69 -27.36 3.39
N THR A 391 66.71 -28.68 3.23
CA THR A 391 67.83 -29.51 3.70
C THR A 391 69.03 -29.38 2.76
N GLY A 392 70.25 -29.70 3.23
CA GLY A 392 71.47 -29.64 2.39
C GLY A 392 71.31 -30.45 1.10
N ALA A 393 70.79 -31.68 1.19
CA ALA A 393 70.52 -32.52 0.03
C ALA A 393 69.51 -31.89 -0.97
N GLN A 394 68.49 -31.17 -0.48
CA GLN A 394 67.54 -30.45 -1.35
C GLN A 394 68.20 -29.26 -2.05
N GLN A 395 69.08 -28.54 -1.36
CA GLN A 395 69.84 -27.43 -1.96
C GLN A 395 70.78 -27.93 -3.07
N ASP A 396 71.47 -29.05 -2.85
CA ASP A 396 72.35 -29.66 -3.84
C ASP A 396 71.56 -30.06 -5.11
N GLN A 397 70.39 -30.68 -4.94
CA GLN A 397 69.51 -31.06 -6.06
C GLN A 397 68.98 -29.85 -6.84
N ILE A 398 68.53 -28.80 -6.14
CA ILE A 398 68.05 -27.57 -6.80
C ILE A 398 69.17 -26.91 -7.58
N THR A 399 70.40 -26.91 -7.04
CA THR A 399 71.59 -26.35 -7.71
C THR A 399 71.89 -27.08 -9.03
N GLN A 400 71.72 -28.40 -9.08
CA GLN A 400 71.88 -29.19 -10.30
C GLN A 400 70.77 -28.94 -11.34
N ILE A 401 69.54 -28.63 -10.88
CA ILE A 401 68.39 -28.41 -11.78
C ILE A 401 68.43 -27.02 -12.41
N PHE A 402 68.81 -25.99 -11.65
CA PHE A 402 68.79 -24.59 -12.06
C PHE A 402 70.17 -24.03 -12.43
N THR A 403 71.11 -24.88 -12.87
CA THR A 403 72.40 -24.41 -13.38
C THR A 403 72.18 -23.48 -14.57
N ALA A 404 72.53 -22.20 -14.37
CA ALA A 404 72.51 -21.14 -15.38
C ALA A 404 73.61 -21.33 -16.43
#